data_AF-A0A2D8JDV9-F1
#
_entry.id   AF-A0A2D8JDV9-F1
#
_cell.length_a   1.000
_cell.length_b   1.000
_cell.length_c   1.000
_cell.angle_alpha   90.00
_cell.angle_beta   90.00
_cell.angle_gamma   90.00
#
_symmetry.space_group_name_H-M   'P 1'
#
loop_
_entity.id
_entity.type
_entity.pdbx_description
1 polymer ?
#
loop_
_entity_poly.entity_id
_entity_poly.type
_entity_poly.pdbx_seq_one_letter_code
_entity_poly.pdbx_strand_id
1 'polypeptide(L)'
;MPISTKPGDIAFASILSGAYASAAIALFFLVADALGGQILHTPSLMGQVVLFDTAPADVTTVRLDALAIYSVVHLVAFIGIGSLVTRAYSRSIIPGSGPGLFVFTLGLLTVGTMAVDWVFYPGIIDAIGRLPLALGNGTASATMTAMIYWTFATNGST
;
A
#
# COMPACT_ATOMS: atom_id res chain seq x y z
N MET A 1 -18.85 -16.16 15.90
CA MET A 1 -19.11 -15.67 14.53
C MET A 1 -18.68 -16.76 13.57
N PRO A 2 -19.55 -17.26 12.67
CA PRO A 2 -19.06 -18.15 11.62
C PRO A 2 -18.15 -17.32 10.72
N ILE A 3 -17.10 -17.91 10.17
CA ILE A 3 -16.11 -17.18 9.37
C ILE A 3 -16.23 -17.66 7.93
N SER A 4 -16.30 -16.75 6.96
CA SER A 4 -16.37 -17.16 5.57
C SER A 4 -15.00 -17.63 5.05
N THR A 5 -14.96 -18.86 4.53
CA THR A 5 -13.83 -19.42 3.79
C THR A 5 -14.16 -19.62 2.31
N LYS A 6 -15.26 -19.02 1.84
CA LYS A 6 -15.73 -19.16 0.46
C LYS A 6 -14.69 -18.53 -0.48
N PRO A 7 -14.32 -19.17 -1.61
CA PRO A 7 -13.33 -18.62 -2.54
C PRO A 7 -13.67 -17.21 -3.05
N GLY A 8 -14.95 -16.90 -3.23
CA GLY A 8 -15.42 -15.58 -3.64
C GLY A 8 -15.09 -14.47 -2.62
N ASP A 9 -15.25 -14.74 -1.32
CA ASP A 9 -14.97 -13.76 -0.26
C ASP A 9 -13.47 -13.50 -0.12
N ILE A 10 -12.66 -14.54 -0.30
CA ILE A 10 -11.20 -14.41 -0.34
C ILE A 10 -10.78 -13.56 -1.54
N ALA A 11 -11.32 -13.82 -2.74
CA ALA A 11 -11.02 -13.03 -3.94
C ALA A 11 -11.44 -11.57 -3.79
N PHE A 12 -12.64 -11.34 -3.24
CA PHE A 12 -13.17 -10.01 -2.98
C PHE A 12 -12.31 -9.22 -1.97
N ALA A 13 -11.99 -9.82 -0.82
CA ALA A 13 -11.11 -9.22 0.19
C ALA A 13 -9.72 -8.94 -0.38
N SER A 14 -9.18 -9.85 -1.20
CA SER A 14 -7.86 -9.71 -1.83
C SER A 14 -7.78 -8.47 -2.71
N ILE A 15 -8.75 -8.30 -3.61
CA ILE A 15 -8.76 -7.19 -4.56
C ILE A 15 -9.07 -5.88 -3.84
N LEU A 16 -10.10 -5.84 -3.01
CA LEU A 16 -10.51 -4.59 -2.37
C LEU A 16 -9.51 -4.11 -1.32
N SER A 17 -8.95 -5.01 -0.50
CA SER A 17 -7.97 -4.59 0.50
C SER A 17 -6.75 -3.91 -0.15
N GLY A 18 -6.25 -4.47 -1.26
CA GLY A 18 -5.18 -3.86 -2.04
C GLY A 18 -5.59 -2.55 -2.70
N ALA A 19 -6.72 -2.53 -3.42
CA ALA A 19 -7.19 -1.34 -4.13
C ALA A 19 -7.43 -0.15 -3.19
N TYR A 20 -8.11 -0.37 -2.06
CA TYR A 20 -8.36 0.68 -1.07
C TYR A 20 -7.08 1.11 -0.35
N ALA A 21 -6.17 0.18 -0.02
CA ALA A 21 -4.89 0.53 0.56
C ALA A 21 -4.03 1.39 -0.38
N SER A 22 -3.99 1.03 -1.67
CA SER A 22 -3.32 1.81 -2.72
C SER A 22 -3.89 3.22 -2.84
N ALA A 23 -5.23 3.34 -2.85
CA ALA A 23 -5.89 4.64 -2.87
C ALA A 23 -5.61 5.47 -1.61
N ALA A 24 -5.58 4.84 -0.43
CA ALA A 24 -5.34 5.53 0.84
C ALA A 24 -3.95 6.15 0.93
N ILE A 25 -2.91 5.44 0.50
CA ILE A 25 -1.55 5.98 0.47
C ILE A 25 -1.37 7.01 -0.66
N ALA A 26 -2.00 6.80 -1.81
CA ALA A 26 -1.99 7.78 -2.90
C ALA A 26 -2.64 9.11 -2.47
N LEU A 27 -3.77 9.04 -1.76
CA LEU A 27 -4.43 10.23 -1.22
C LEU A 27 -3.59 10.90 -0.14
N PHE A 28 -2.94 10.12 0.73
CA PHE A 28 -2.01 10.67 1.72
C PHE A 28 -0.91 11.49 1.06
N PHE A 29 -0.24 10.94 0.05
CA PHE A 29 0.82 11.65 -0.66
C PHE A 29 0.31 12.81 -1.49
N LEU A 30 -0.88 12.72 -2.09
CA LEU A 30 -1.50 13.87 -2.75
C LEU A 30 -1.67 15.06 -1.78
N VAL A 31 -2.15 14.79 -0.57
CA VAL A 31 -2.30 15.83 0.46
C VAL A 31 -0.95 16.33 0.95
N ALA A 32 0.00 15.44 1.25
CA ALA A 32 1.33 15.82 1.71
C ALA A 32 2.08 16.68 0.68
N ASP A 33 2.02 16.29 -0.59
CA ASP A 33 2.57 17.00 -1.74
C ASP A 33 1.93 18.39 -1.90
N ALA A 34 0.60 18.47 -1.78
CA ALA A 34 -0.11 19.74 -1.85
C ALA A 34 0.29 20.69 -0.71
N LEU A 35 0.44 20.16 0.51
CA LEU A 35 0.92 20.93 1.67
C LEU A 35 2.38 21.38 1.51
N GLY A 36 3.20 20.60 0.80
CA GLY A 36 4.58 20.94 0.43
C GLY A 36 4.70 21.86 -0.79
N GLY A 37 3.59 22.23 -1.44
CA GLY A 37 3.59 23.10 -2.62
C GLY A 37 3.98 22.41 -3.94
N GLN A 38 4.08 21.08 -3.96
CA GLN A 38 4.47 20.30 -5.14
C GLN A 38 3.49 19.16 -5.41
N ILE A 39 2.26 19.51 -5.82
CA ILE A 39 1.18 18.56 -6.10
C ILE A 39 1.64 17.42 -7.05
N LEU A 40 1.39 16.17 -6.67
CA LEU A 40 1.73 14.94 -7.41
C LEU A 40 3.23 14.67 -7.58
N HIS A 41 4.09 15.36 -6.84
CA HIS A 41 5.53 15.15 -6.88
C HIS A 41 5.92 13.73 -6.45
N THR A 42 5.46 13.24 -5.32
CA THR A 42 5.84 11.92 -4.81
C THR A 42 5.46 10.77 -5.77
N PRO A 43 4.20 10.64 -6.24
CA PRO A 43 3.86 9.58 -7.19
C PRO A 43 4.60 9.72 -8.54
N SER A 44 4.91 10.94 -8.97
CA SER A 44 5.72 11.15 -10.17
C SER A 44 7.19 10.78 -9.97
N LEU A 45 7.78 11.12 -8.83
CA LEU A 45 9.14 10.73 -8.45
C LEU A 45 9.27 9.22 -8.44
N MET A 46 8.35 8.52 -7.79
CA MET A 46 8.34 7.06 -7.78
C MET A 46 8.24 6.50 -9.19
N GLY A 47 7.39 7.05 -10.05
CA GLY A 47 7.29 6.61 -11.44
C GLY A 47 8.57 6.82 -12.24
N GLN A 48 9.22 7.98 -12.10
CA GLN A 48 10.47 8.28 -12.81
C GLN A 48 11.61 7.37 -12.36
N VAL A 49 11.75 7.16 -11.05
CA VAL A 49 12.82 6.30 -10.49
C VAL A 49 12.56 4.82 -10.82
N VAL A 50 11.37 4.31 -10.54
CA VAL A 50 11.06 2.88 -10.64
C VAL A 50 10.92 2.41 -12.09
N LEU A 51 10.35 3.23 -12.98
CA LEU A 51 10.01 2.82 -14.35
C LEU A 51 11.00 3.32 -15.40
N PHE A 52 11.68 4.43 -15.13
CA PHE A 52 12.59 5.08 -16.08
C PHE A 52 14.02 5.18 -15.57
N ASP A 53 14.34 4.53 -14.45
CA ASP A 53 15.69 4.45 -13.88
C ASP A 53 16.34 5.84 -13.66
N THR A 54 15.50 6.84 -13.39
CA THR A 54 15.97 8.20 -13.10
C THR A 54 16.53 8.25 -11.70
N ALA A 55 17.72 8.83 -11.50
CA ALA A 55 18.25 9.02 -10.16
C ALA A 55 17.31 9.94 -9.35
N PRO A 56 16.97 9.62 -8.09
CA PRO A 56 16.04 10.42 -7.29
C PRO A 56 16.42 11.90 -7.19
N ALA A 57 17.73 12.20 -7.15
CA ALA A 57 18.26 13.57 -7.09
C ALA A 57 18.03 14.39 -8.38
N ASP A 58 17.79 13.72 -9.52
CA ASP A 58 17.58 14.36 -10.81
C ASP A 58 16.09 14.65 -11.10
N VAL A 59 15.19 14.18 -10.22
CA VAL A 59 13.75 14.42 -10.34
C VAL A 59 13.42 15.85 -9.93
N THR A 60 13.39 16.74 -10.91
CA THR A 60 13.13 18.17 -10.72
C THR A 60 11.73 18.61 -11.14
N THR A 61 11.00 17.77 -11.88
CA THR A 61 9.69 18.11 -12.45
C THR A 61 8.70 16.95 -12.36
N VAL A 62 7.42 17.28 -12.32
CA VAL A 62 6.33 16.30 -12.38
C VAL A 62 6.14 15.83 -13.82
N ARG A 63 6.30 14.52 -14.02
CA ARG A 63 6.03 13.78 -15.25
C ARG A 63 4.73 12.99 -15.13
N LEU A 64 3.69 13.43 -15.84
CA LEU A 64 2.35 12.83 -15.80
C LEU A 64 2.27 11.45 -16.47
N ASP A 65 3.10 11.22 -17.49
CA ASP A 65 3.27 9.93 -18.15
C ASP A 65 3.80 8.88 -17.17
N ALA A 66 4.88 9.21 -16.45
CA ALA A 66 5.48 8.33 -15.45
C ALA A 66 4.54 8.08 -14.28
N LEU A 67 3.85 9.12 -13.81
CA LEU A 67 2.82 9.01 -12.77
C LEU A 67 1.69 8.08 -13.16
N ALA A 68 1.18 8.18 -14.39
CA ALA A 68 0.04 7.38 -14.82
C ALA A 68 0.40 5.88 -14.86
N ILE A 69 1.55 5.54 -15.44
CA ILE A 69 2.03 4.15 -15.49
C ILE A 69 2.32 3.63 -14.08
N TYR A 70 2.98 4.45 -13.25
CA TYR A 70 3.29 4.08 -11.87
C TYR A 70 2.03 3.84 -11.05
N SER A 71 0.98 4.64 -11.21
CA SER A 71 -0.30 4.45 -10.50
C SER A 71 -0.91 3.08 -10.78
N VAL A 72 -0.82 2.60 -12.04
CA VAL A 72 -1.28 1.25 -12.41
C VAL A 72 -0.41 0.17 -11.78
N VAL A 73 0.92 0.29 -11.89
CA VAL A 73 1.87 -0.67 -11.30
C VAL A 73 1.70 -0.74 -9.78
N HIS A 74 1.55 0.41 -9.14
CA HIS A 74 1.33 0.56 -7.70
C HIS A 74 0.02 -0.10 -7.27
N LEU A 75 -1.08 0.12 -8.00
CA LEU A 75 -2.35 -0.55 -7.75
C LEU A 75 -2.22 -2.08 -7.86
N VAL A 76 -1.57 -2.58 -8.91
CA VAL A 76 -1.37 -4.01 -9.12
C VAL A 76 -0.51 -4.62 -8.00
N ALA A 77 0.58 -3.94 -7.60
CA ALA A 77 1.44 -4.38 -6.50
C ALA A 77 0.65 -4.48 -5.19
N PHE A 78 -0.17 -3.48 -4.88
CA PHE A 78 -1.01 -3.48 -3.68
C PHE A 78 -2.10 -4.56 -3.71
N ILE A 79 -2.71 -4.83 -4.86
CA ILE A 79 -3.62 -5.98 -5.04
C ILE A 79 -2.88 -7.29 -4.80
N GLY A 80 -1.64 -7.43 -5.29
CA GLY A 80 -0.79 -8.59 -5.03
C GLY A 80 -0.49 -8.80 -3.54
N ILE A 81 -0.10 -7.73 -2.84
CA ILE A 81 0.14 -7.75 -1.39
C ILE A 81 -1.15 -8.06 -0.63
N GLY A 82 -2.25 -7.38 -0.94
CA GLY A 82 -3.57 -7.62 -0.35
C GLY A 82 -4.01 -9.07 -0.52
N SER A 83 -3.78 -9.66 -1.69
CA SER A 83 -4.05 -11.07 -1.98
C SER A 83 -3.20 -12.01 -1.12
N LEU A 84 -1.90 -11.72 -0.98
CA LEU A 84 -1.00 -12.52 -0.14
C LEU A 84 -1.43 -12.48 1.32
N VAL A 85 -1.68 -11.29 1.86
CA VAL A 85 -2.08 -11.08 3.25
C VAL A 85 -3.45 -11.72 3.52
N THR A 86 -4.43 -11.48 2.65
CA THR A 86 -5.77 -12.05 2.75
C THR A 86 -5.72 -13.58 2.80
N ARG A 87 -4.95 -14.20 1.89
CA ARG A 87 -4.84 -15.67 1.83
C ARG A 87 -4.07 -16.26 3.01
N ALA A 88 -3.07 -15.55 3.53
CA ALA A 88 -2.37 -15.97 4.75
C ALA A 88 -3.30 -15.89 5.96
N TYR A 89 -4.04 -14.78 6.07
CA TYR A 89 -5.00 -14.53 7.14
C TYR A 89 -6.14 -15.54 7.13
N SER A 90 -6.71 -15.85 5.95
CA SER A 90 -7.83 -16.79 5.81
C SER A 90 -7.49 -18.23 6.23
N ARG A 91 -6.20 -18.57 6.35
CA ARG A 91 -5.73 -19.89 6.84
C ARG A 91 -5.51 -19.94 8.35
N SER A 92 -5.34 -18.77 8.97
CA SER A 92 -4.87 -18.64 10.35
C SER A 92 -5.84 -17.79 11.16
N ILE A 93 -7.14 -17.84 10.83
CA ILE A 93 -8.14 -16.91 11.35
C ILE A 93 -8.19 -17.00 12.88
N ILE A 94 -7.81 -15.90 13.54
CA ILE A 94 -7.78 -15.78 15.00
C ILE A 94 -8.82 -14.71 15.41
N PRO A 95 -9.82 -15.04 16.23
CA PRO A 95 -10.76 -14.03 16.74
C PRO A 95 -10.03 -12.89 17.46
N GLY A 96 -10.38 -11.65 17.13
CA GLY A 96 -9.78 -10.46 17.75
C GLY A 96 -8.37 -10.11 17.26
N SER A 97 -7.83 -10.77 16.23
CA SER A 97 -6.48 -10.49 15.72
C SER A 97 -6.34 -9.21 14.90
N GLY A 98 -7.37 -8.35 14.82
CA GLY A 98 -7.33 -7.09 14.06
C GLY A 98 -6.11 -6.22 14.37
N PRO A 99 -5.79 -5.93 15.65
CA PRO A 99 -4.58 -5.16 16.00
C PRO A 99 -3.28 -5.85 15.56
N GLY A 100 -3.20 -7.18 15.70
CA GLY A 100 -2.02 -7.95 15.25
C GLY A 100 -1.84 -7.93 13.74
N LEU A 101 -2.95 -8.04 12.99
CA LEU A 101 -2.96 -7.92 11.53
C LEU A 101 -2.50 -6.52 11.10
N PHE A 102 -2.95 -5.45 11.78
CA PHE A 102 -2.50 -4.08 11.51
C PHE A 102 -1.01 -3.91 11.72
N VAL A 103 -0.47 -4.38 12.85
CA VAL A 103 0.97 -4.30 13.13
C VAL A 103 1.76 -5.10 12.10
N PHE A 104 1.27 -6.28 11.71
CA PHE A 104 1.89 -7.10 10.67
C PHE A 104 1.90 -6.39 9.32
N THR A 105 0.77 -5.87 8.83
CA THR A 105 0.71 -5.15 7.56
C THR A 105 1.49 -3.85 7.61
N LEU A 106 1.55 -3.17 8.77
CA LEU A 106 2.33 -1.95 8.95
C LEU A 106 3.83 -2.25 8.82
N GLY A 107 4.30 -3.30 9.49
CA GLY A 107 5.67 -3.78 9.37
C GLY A 107 5.99 -4.22 7.94
N LEU A 108 5.12 -5.01 7.33
CA LEU A 108 5.27 -5.47 5.95
C LEU A 108 5.38 -4.30 4.96
N LEU A 109 4.50 -3.32 5.05
CA LEU A 109 4.52 -2.17 4.14
C LEU A 109 5.67 -1.23 4.48
N THR A 110 5.85 -0.83 5.74
CA THR A 110 6.87 0.16 6.10
C THR A 110 8.29 -0.39 5.97
N VAL A 111 8.57 -1.52 6.60
CA VAL A 111 9.91 -2.11 6.57
C VAL A 111 10.15 -2.76 5.20
N GLY A 112 9.12 -3.36 4.59
CA GLY A 112 9.24 -3.95 3.26
C GLY A 112 9.52 -2.92 2.18
N THR A 113 8.82 -1.77 2.16
CA THR A 113 9.15 -0.71 1.19
C THR A 113 10.53 -0.15 1.46
N MET A 114 10.90 0.12 2.73
CA MET A 114 12.25 0.59 3.04
C MET A 114 13.34 -0.39 2.60
N ALA A 115 13.11 -1.70 2.74
CA ALA A 115 14.04 -2.73 2.30
C ALA A 115 14.14 -2.77 0.77
N VAL A 116 13.01 -2.68 0.06
CA VAL A 116 12.98 -2.62 -1.41
C VAL A 116 13.72 -1.37 -1.90
N ASP A 117 13.43 -0.21 -1.33
CA ASP A 117 14.08 1.06 -1.69
C ASP A 117 15.60 0.97 -1.44
N TRP A 118 16.01 0.42 -0.29
CA TRP A 118 17.43 0.31 0.04
C TRP A 118 18.19 -0.63 -0.91
N VAL A 119 17.56 -1.71 -1.36
CA VAL A 119 18.20 -2.71 -2.23
C VAL A 119 18.17 -2.31 -3.71
N PHE A 120 17.06 -1.75 -4.18
CA PHE A 120 16.80 -1.54 -5.61
C PHE A 120 16.82 -0.07 -6.02
N TYR A 121 16.48 0.86 -5.12
CA TYR A 121 16.27 2.27 -5.45
C TYR A 121 16.88 3.22 -4.41
N PRO A 122 18.22 3.16 -4.22
CA PRO A 122 18.88 3.99 -3.22
C PRO A 122 18.61 5.48 -3.47
N GLY A 123 18.27 6.20 -2.41
CA GLY A 123 17.95 7.64 -2.45
C GLY A 123 16.45 7.98 -2.45
N ILE A 124 15.54 7.03 -2.70
CA ILE A 124 14.08 7.29 -2.59
C ILE A 124 13.71 7.76 -1.17
N ILE A 125 14.24 7.08 -0.14
CA ILE A 125 13.94 7.42 1.26
C ILE A 125 14.45 8.81 1.62
N ASP A 126 15.58 9.23 1.06
CA ASP A 126 16.15 10.55 1.30
C ASP A 126 15.32 11.65 0.60
N ALA A 127 14.77 11.34 -0.58
CA ALA A 127 13.90 12.25 -1.33
C ALA A 127 12.51 12.42 -0.69
N ILE A 128 11.89 11.33 -0.21
CA ILE A 128 10.53 11.35 0.37
C ILE A 128 10.56 11.70 1.87
N GLY A 129 11.58 11.24 2.57
CA GLY A 129 11.67 11.28 4.02
C GLY A 129 11.01 10.08 4.71
N ARG A 130 11.62 9.63 5.80
CA ARG A 130 11.21 8.42 6.55
C ARG A 130 9.85 8.57 7.21
N LEU A 131 9.52 9.76 7.72
CA LEU A 131 8.26 10.00 8.42
C LEU A 131 7.05 10.03 7.46
N PRO A 132 7.06 10.81 6.35
CA PRO A 132 6.00 10.74 5.35
C PRO A 132 5.80 9.31 4.81
N LEU A 133 6.88 8.59 4.54
CA LEU A 133 6.83 7.19 4.11
C LEU A 133 6.13 6.29 5.13
N ALA A 134 6.51 6.39 6.41
CA ALA A 134 5.89 5.60 7.47
C ALA A 134 4.41 5.94 7.68
N LEU A 135 4.04 7.22 7.61
CA LEU A 135 2.65 7.66 7.75
C LEU A 135 1.79 7.21 6.57
N GLY A 136 2.28 7.34 5.34
CA GLY A 136 1.59 6.85 4.14
C GLY A 136 1.41 5.33 4.16
N ASN A 137 2.44 4.58 4.55
CA ASN A 137 2.30 3.13 4.76
C ASN A 137 1.35 2.79 5.92
N GLY A 138 1.26 3.66 6.92
CA GLY A 138 0.29 3.58 8.01
C GLY A 138 -1.15 3.66 7.53
N THR A 139 -1.48 4.60 6.64
CA THR A 139 -2.83 4.72 6.08
C THR A 139 -3.17 3.49 5.24
N ALA A 140 -2.26 3.06 4.38
CA ALA A 140 -2.42 1.85 3.58
C ALA A 140 -2.62 0.59 4.46
N SER A 141 -1.80 0.42 5.50
CA SER A 141 -1.89 -0.70 6.44
C SER A 141 -3.23 -0.74 7.17
N ALA A 142 -3.67 0.42 7.69
CA ALA A 142 -4.94 0.54 8.39
C ALA A 142 -6.11 0.17 7.47
N THR A 143 -6.11 0.68 6.24
CA THR A 143 -7.16 0.40 5.26
C THR A 143 -7.16 -1.07 4.80
N MET A 144 -5.98 -1.64 4.53
CA MET A 144 -5.85 -3.05 4.16
C MET A 144 -6.38 -3.96 5.27
N THR A 145 -5.94 -3.72 6.51
CA THR A 145 -6.39 -4.48 7.68
C THR A 145 -7.88 -4.35 7.90
N ALA A 146 -8.42 -3.13 7.82
CA ALA A 146 -9.85 -2.88 7.99
C ALA A 146 -10.68 -3.67 6.97
N MET A 147 -10.29 -3.69 5.69
CA MET A 147 -11.03 -4.43 4.65
C MET A 147 -10.96 -5.94 4.81
N ILE A 148 -9.78 -6.48 5.13
CA ILE A 148 -9.62 -7.91 5.39
C ILE A 148 -10.44 -8.31 6.62
N TYR A 149 -10.28 -7.55 7.71
CA TYR A 149 -10.97 -7.84 8.96
C TYR A 149 -12.49 -7.72 8.81
N TRP A 150 -13.00 -6.66 8.15
CA TRP A 150 -14.43 -6.48 7.88
C TRP A 150 -14.99 -7.68 7.11
N THR A 151 -14.35 -8.07 6.00
CA THR A 151 -14.84 -9.17 5.16
C THR A 151 -14.97 -10.47 5.95
N PHE A 152 -13.98 -10.83 6.78
CA PHE A 152 -14.01 -12.08 7.55
C PHE A 152 -14.78 -12.00 8.87
N ALA A 153 -14.94 -10.81 9.46
CA ALA A 153 -15.67 -10.63 10.72
C ALA A 153 -17.17 -10.41 10.51
N THR A 154 -17.61 -9.80 9.39
CA THR A 154 -19.03 -9.47 9.16
C THR A 154 -19.75 -10.39 8.18
N ASN A 155 -19.08 -10.99 7.20
CA ASN A 155 -19.75 -11.86 6.19
C ASN A 155 -19.91 -13.32 6.66
N GLY A 156 -19.82 -13.53 7.97
CA GLY A 156 -19.96 -14.81 8.62
C GLY A 156 -21.37 -15.40 8.69
N SER A 157 -22.41 -14.67 8.32
CA SER A 157 -23.79 -14.99 8.71
C SER A 157 -24.73 -15.34 7.56
N THR A 158 -24.28 -16.11 6.56
CA THR A 158 -25.17 -16.79 5.60
C THR A 158 -24.72 -18.22 5.29
#